data_AF-A0A932PG96-F1
#
_entry.id   AF-A0A932PG96-F1
#
_cell.length_a   1.000
_cell.length_b   1.000
_cell.length_c   1.000
_cell.angle_alpha   90.00
_cell.angle_beta   90.00
_cell.angle_gamma   90.00
#
_symmetry.space_group_name_H-M   'P 1'
#
loop_
_entity.id
_entity.type
_entity.pdbx_description
1 polymer ?
#
loop_
_entity_poly.entity_id
_entity_poly.type
_entity_poly.pdbx_seq_one_letter_code
_entity_poly.pdbx_strand_id
1 'polypeptide(L)'
;MPRGSHLKTGVTARHRKVARSILVEGKAIRTALLDAGYSRASANQGMARIKRSVPLAVAYAQEVERLKNLPVPPAEARAQIIRSKLLENVANNSDSAVQSLKLLGQDRELSLWQPEVQQGIIVLSTPAAWQDPEVRKRILQAPDE
;
A
#
# COMPACT_ATOMS: atom_id res chain seq x y z
N MET A 1 20.29 -14.65 -19.30
CA MET A 1 19.69 -13.30 -19.48
C MET A 1 19.71 -12.97 -20.96
N PRO A 2 18.59 -12.63 -21.63
CA PRO A 2 18.67 -12.18 -23.01
C PRO A 2 18.84 -10.66 -23.06
N ARG A 3 19.84 -10.26 -23.87
CA ARG A 3 20.30 -8.90 -24.18
C ARG A 3 19.38 -8.24 -25.21
N GLY A 4 19.31 -6.91 -25.18
CA GLY A 4 18.44 -6.10 -26.02
C GLY A 4 18.67 -6.29 -27.52
N SER A 5 17.57 -6.34 -28.27
CA SER A 5 17.54 -6.04 -29.71
C SER A 5 16.18 -5.45 -30.06
N HIS A 6 16.20 -4.37 -30.84
CA HIS A 6 15.05 -3.58 -31.27
C HIS A 6 14.17 -4.32 -32.30
N LEU A 7 13.54 -5.42 -31.91
CA LEU A 7 12.42 -5.95 -32.67
C LEU A 7 11.17 -5.15 -32.28
N LYS A 8 10.58 -4.47 -33.25
CA LYS A 8 9.16 -4.09 -33.26
C LYS A 8 8.36 -5.31 -32.76
N THR A 9 8.00 -5.37 -31.49
CA THR A 9 7.68 -6.62 -30.77
C THR A 9 6.35 -7.28 -31.18
N GLY A 10 5.76 -6.92 -32.33
CA GLY A 10 4.43 -7.38 -32.74
C GLY A 10 3.34 -6.99 -31.74
N VAL A 11 3.60 -5.96 -30.91
CA VAL A 11 2.63 -5.45 -29.94
C VAL A 11 1.54 -4.70 -30.67
N THR A 12 0.38 -5.33 -30.83
CA THR A 12 -0.80 -4.76 -31.46
C THR A 12 -1.65 -3.99 -30.45
N ALA A 13 -2.59 -3.19 -30.95
CA ALA A 13 -3.60 -2.52 -30.12
C ALA A 13 -4.40 -3.50 -29.24
N ARG A 14 -4.61 -4.73 -29.75
CA ARG A 14 -5.26 -5.82 -29.03
C ARG A 14 -4.48 -6.23 -27.78
N HIS A 15 -3.16 -6.36 -27.85
CA HIS A 15 -2.33 -6.70 -26.69
C HIS A 15 -2.38 -5.62 -25.62
N ARG A 16 -2.36 -4.35 -26.02
CA ARG A 16 -2.50 -3.20 -25.11
C ARG A 16 -3.88 -3.12 -24.47
N LYS A 17 -4.93 -3.43 -25.23
CA LYS A 17 -6.31 -3.52 -24.70
C LYS A 17 -6.39 -4.53 -23.56
N VAL A 18 -5.83 -5.73 -23.74
CA VAL A 18 -5.78 -6.75 -22.68
C VAL A 18 -5.06 -6.22 -21.43
N ALA A 19 -3.87 -5.63 -21.61
CA ALA A 19 -3.09 -5.10 -20.49
C ALA A 19 -3.85 -4.03 -19.71
N ARG A 20 -4.48 -3.06 -20.41
CA ARG A 20 -5.30 -2.01 -19.79
C ARG A 20 -6.54 -2.56 -19.09
N SER A 21 -7.28 -3.46 -19.73
CA SER A 21 -8.46 -4.06 -19.11
C SER A 21 -8.13 -4.83 -17.84
N ILE A 22 -6.94 -5.43 -17.74
CA ILE A 22 -6.52 -6.12 -16.52
C ILE A 22 -6.04 -5.12 -15.46
N LEU A 23 -5.13 -4.21 -15.83
CA LEU A 23 -4.40 -3.38 -14.85
C LEU A 23 -5.12 -2.10 -14.45
N VAL A 24 -5.95 -1.54 -15.33
CA VAL A 24 -6.65 -0.27 -15.11
C VAL A 24 -8.12 -0.52 -14.80
N GLU A 25 -8.80 -1.36 -15.59
CA GLU A 25 -10.22 -1.66 -15.38
C GLU A 25 -10.45 -2.76 -14.32
N GLY A 26 -9.39 -3.46 -13.89
CA GLY A 26 -9.49 -4.53 -12.89
C GLY A 26 -10.27 -5.77 -13.35
N LYS A 27 -10.47 -5.95 -14.66
CA LYS A 27 -11.23 -7.10 -15.18
C LYS A 27 -10.47 -8.40 -14.96
N ALA A 28 -11.22 -9.47 -14.72
CA ALA A 28 -10.67 -10.82 -14.71
C ALA A 28 -9.94 -11.11 -16.03
N ILE A 29 -8.76 -11.73 -15.94
CA ILE A 29 -7.86 -11.99 -17.08
C ILE A 29 -8.59 -12.72 -18.22
N ARG A 30 -9.42 -13.69 -17.88
CA ARG A 30 -10.24 -14.45 -18.83
C ARG A 30 -11.16 -13.52 -19.62
N THR A 31 -11.89 -12.63 -18.95
CA THR A 31 -12.79 -11.65 -19.56
C THR A 31 -12.03 -10.67 -20.44
N ALA A 32 -10.91 -10.12 -19.95
CA ALA A 32 -10.08 -9.21 -20.73
C ALA A 32 -9.55 -9.85 -22.03
N LEU A 33 -9.19 -11.14 -21.98
CA LEU A 33 -8.78 -11.89 -23.17
C LEU A 33 -9.96 -12.12 -24.13
N LEU A 34 -11.15 -12.46 -23.63
CA LEU A 34 -12.35 -12.63 -24.46
C LEU A 34 -12.78 -11.32 -25.14
N ASP A 35 -12.80 -10.20 -24.39
CA ASP A 35 -13.13 -8.85 -24.89
C ASP A 35 -12.14 -8.34 -25.95
N ALA A 36 -10.92 -8.89 -25.93
CA ALA A 36 -9.89 -8.63 -26.93
C ALA A 36 -9.96 -9.62 -28.12
N GLY A 37 -10.94 -10.52 -28.16
CA GLY A 37 -11.18 -11.46 -29.25
C GLY A 37 -10.33 -12.73 -29.19
N TYR A 38 -9.77 -13.11 -28.03
CA TYR A 38 -9.07 -14.39 -27.88
C TYR A 38 -10.07 -15.55 -27.81
N SER A 39 -9.67 -16.71 -28.33
CA SER A 39 -10.49 -17.91 -28.21
C SER A 39 -10.68 -18.30 -26.74
N ARG A 40 -11.79 -18.98 -26.44
CA ARG A 40 -12.09 -19.49 -25.08
C ARG A 40 -10.95 -20.35 -24.53
N ALA A 41 -10.35 -21.19 -25.37
CA ALA A 41 -9.19 -22.02 -25.00
C ALA A 41 -7.99 -21.16 -24.55
N SER A 42 -7.70 -20.06 -25.26
CA SER A 42 -6.64 -19.12 -24.88
C SER A 42 -6.98 -18.33 -23.62
N ALA A 43 -8.24 -17.92 -23.46
CA ALA A 43 -8.70 -17.17 -22.29
C ALA A 43 -8.67 -18.02 -21.01
N ASN A 44 -8.98 -19.31 -21.10
CA ASN A 44 -8.94 -20.25 -19.98
C ASN A 44 -7.53 -20.50 -19.46
N GLN A 45 -6.49 -20.26 -20.27
CA GLN A 45 -5.09 -20.32 -19.81
C GLN A 45 -4.72 -19.15 -18.88
N GLY A 46 -5.51 -18.08 -18.86
CA GLY A 46 -5.34 -16.94 -17.95
C GLY A 46 -3.93 -16.34 -18.00
N MET A 47 -3.30 -16.19 -16.83
CA MET A 47 -1.97 -15.59 -16.69
C MET A 47 -0.87 -16.37 -17.43
N ALA A 48 -1.01 -17.69 -17.56
CA ALA A 48 -0.04 -18.51 -18.29
C ALA A 48 0.04 -18.09 -19.77
N ARG A 49 -1.08 -17.66 -20.37
CA ARG A 49 -1.10 -17.16 -21.75
C ARG A 49 -0.30 -15.87 -21.90
N ILE A 50 -0.45 -14.95 -20.95
CA ILE A 50 0.26 -13.67 -20.94
C ILE A 50 1.76 -13.92 -20.85
N LYS A 51 2.21 -14.77 -19.92
CA LYS A 51 3.64 -15.09 -19.73
C LYS A 51 4.26 -15.82 -20.92
N ARG A 52 3.52 -16.71 -21.58
CA ARG A 52 4.01 -17.48 -22.75
C ARG A 52 4.06 -16.64 -24.03
N SER A 53 3.18 -15.65 -24.16
CA SER A 53 3.11 -14.82 -25.35
C SER A 53 4.00 -13.58 -25.17
N VAL A 54 5.16 -13.59 -25.82
CA VAL A 54 6.11 -12.45 -25.84
C VAL A 54 5.42 -11.10 -26.06
N PRO A 55 4.56 -10.89 -27.08
CA PRO A 55 3.93 -9.58 -27.28
C PRO A 55 2.92 -9.19 -26.20
N LEU A 56 2.21 -10.16 -25.59
CA LEU A 56 1.32 -9.89 -24.45
C LEU A 56 2.12 -9.55 -23.18
N ALA A 57 3.19 -10.29 -22.91
CA ALA A 57 4.07 -10.04 -21.78
C ALA A 57 4.70 -8.65 -21.87
N VAL A 58 5.17 -8.25 -23.06
CA VAL A 58 5.73 -6.92 -23.30
C VAL A 58 4.66 -5.83 -23.14
N ALA A 59 3.46 -6.01 -23.71
CA ALA A 59 2.37 -5.04 -23.54
C ALA A 59 1.96 -4.88 -22.06
N TYR A 60 1.91 -5.98 -21.32
CA TYR A 60 1.61 -5.98 -19.89
C TYR A 60 2.70 -5.26 -19.09
N ALA A 61 3.98 -5.54 -19.36
CA ALA A 61 5.10 -4.87 -18.70
C ALA A 61 5.13 -3.37 -19.01
N GLN A 62 4.90 -2.96 -20.27
CA GLN A 62 4.83 -1.55 -20.66
C GLN A 62 3.73 -0.80 -19.90
N GLU A 63 2.56 -1.43 -19.72
CA GLU A 63 1.47 -0.83 -18.98
C GLU A 63 1.77 -0.74 -17.48
N VAL A 64 2.43 -1.75 -16.89
CA VAL A 64 2.92 -1.69 -15.51
C VAL A 64 3.91 -0.55 -15.32
N GLU A 65 4.90 -0.40 -16.21
CA GLU A 65 5.87 0.69 -16.15
C GLU A 65 5.18 2.06 -16.31
N ARG A 66 4.18 2.16 -17.18
CA ARG A 66 3.36 3.37 -17.30
C ARG A 66 2.66 3.72 -15.98
N LEU A 67 2.08 2.72 -15.30
CA LEU A 67 1.38 2.92 -14.04
C LEU A 67 2.33 3.28 -12.88
N LYS A 68 3.55 2.71 -12.86
CA LYS A 68 4.58 3.08 -11.88
C LYS A 68 5.02 4.55 -12.00
N ASN A 69 5.04 5.06 -13.22
CA ASN A 69 5.44 6.44 -13.50
C ASN A 69 4.29 7.46 -13.33
N LEU A 70 3.09 7.01 -12.95
CA LEU A 70 2.02 7.94 -12.62
C LEU A 70 2.35 8.68 -11.32
N PRO A 71 2.01 9.98 -11.23
CA PRO A 71 2.19 10.72 -9.99
C PRO A 71 1.41 10.03 -8.88
N VAL A 72 2.11 9.70 -7.81
CA VAL A 72 1.51 9.18 -6.59
C VAL A 72 0.63 10.29 -6.01
N PRO A 73 -0.66 10.01 -5.70
CA PRO A 73 -1.53 11.02 -5.12
C PRO A 73 -0.95 11.60 -3.82
N PRO A 74 -1.28 12.85 -3.44
CA PRO A 74 -0.89 13.43 -2.16
C PRO A 74 -1.33 12.55 -0.98
N ALA A 75 -0.60 12.61 0.14
CA ALA A 75 -0.82 11.74 1.29
C ALA A 75 -2.29 11.75 1.78
N GLU A 76 -2.94 12.91 1.83
CA GLU A 76 -4.35 13.02 2.23
C GLU A 76 -5.30 12.22 1.33
N ALA A 77 -5.12 12.31 0.01
CA ALA A 77 -5.92 11.56 -0.95
C ALA A 77 -5.67 10.05 -0.82
N ARG A 78 -4.41 9.65 -0.59
CA ARG A 78 -4.06 8.23 -0.34
C ARG A 78 -4.73 7.71 0.94
N ALA A 79 -4.76 8.50 2.02
CA ALA A 79 -5.40 8.14 3.28
C ALA A 79 -6.92 7.92 3.11
N GLN A 80 -7.59 8.78 2.34
CA GLN A 80 -9.02 8.62 2.05
C GLN A 80 -9.29 7.35 1.24
N ILE A 81 -8.49 7.06 0.21
CA ILE A 81 -8.61 5.83 -0.58
C ILE A 81 -8.48 4.58 0.30
N ILE A 82 -7.51 4.58 1.22
CA ILE A 82 -7.30 3.49 2.18
C ILE A 82 -8.54 3.30 3.06
N ARG A 83 -9.07 4.37 3.65
CA ARG A 83 -10.28 4.32 4.48
C ARG A 83 -11.47 3.78 3.70
N SER A 84 -11.67 4.23 2.47
CA SER A 84 -12.74 3.72 1.60
C SER A 84 -12.60 2.22 1.33
N LYS A 85 -11.39 1.72 1.07
CA LYS A 85 -11.16 0.27 0.88
C LYS A 85 -11.34 -0.55 2.14
N LEU A 86 -10.96 -0.02 3.30
CA LEU A 86 -11.26 -0.68 4.58
C LEU A 86 -12.78 -0.78 4.81
N LEU A 87 -13.52 0.29 4.52
CA LEU A 87 -14.99 0.28 4.60
C LEU A 87 -15.61 -0.72 3.63
N GLU A 88 -15.12 -0.81 2.39
CA GLU A 88 -15.58 -1.82 1.43
C GLU A 88 -15.30 -3.24 1.92
N ASN A 89 -14.12 -3.51 2.50
CA ASN A 89 -13.80 -4.84 3.04
C ASN A 89 -14.75 -5.23 4.18
N VAL A 90 -15.09 -4.29 5.07
CA VAL A 90 -16.07 -4.50 6.13
C VAL A 90 -17.46 -4.75 5.55
N ALA A 91 -17.90 -3.92 4.60
CA ALA A 91 -19.22 -4.04 4.00
C ALA A 91 -19.43 -5.36 3.23
N ASN A 92 -18.40 -5.83 2.53
CA ASN A 92 -18.45 -7.07 1.74
C ASN A 92 -18.04 -8.31 2.53
N ASN A 93 -17.67 -8.15 3.81
CA ASN A 93 -17.07 -9.20 4.65
C ASN A 93 -15.94 -9.96 3.92
N SER A 94 -15.14 -9.22 3.14
CA SER A 94 -14.12 -9.77 2.25
C SER A 94 -12.80 -9.08 2.51
N ASP A 95 -11.74 -9.84 2.74
CA ASP A 95 -10.44 -9.29 3.06
C ASP A 95 -9.55 -9.14 1.83
N SER A 96 -9.97 -8.24 0.93
CA SER A 96 -9.25 -7.97 -0.32
C SER A 96 -8.26 -6.80 -0.13
N ALA A 97 -7.08 -6.90 -0.75
CA ALA A 97 -6.03 -5.86 -0.71
C ALA A 97 -5.34 -5.59 0.65
N VAL A 98 -5.44 -6.50 1.64
CA VAL A 98 -4.71 -6.43 2.94
C VAL A 98 -3.25 -6.08 2.80
N GLN A 99 -2.56 -6.74 1.87
CA GLN A 99 -1.12 -6.58 1.69
C GLN A 99 -0.78 -5.17 1.19
N SER A 100 -1.59 -4.63 0.28
CA SER A 100 -1.45 -3.26 -0.22
C SER A 100 -1.74 -2.24 0.89
N LEU A 101 -2.80 -2.47 1.68
CA LEU A 101 -3.16 -1.61 2.82
C LEU A 101 -2.10 -1.67 3.93
N LYS A 102 -1.49 -2.82 4.17
CA LYS A 102 -0.38 -3.00 5.11
C LYS A 102 0.87 -2.25 4.65
N LEU A 103 1.23 -2.36 3.37
CA LEU A 103 2.36 -1.63 2.80
C LEU A 103 2.13 -0.11 2.85
N LEU A 104 0.90 0.35 2.64
CA LEU A 104 0.52 1.76 2.77
C LEU A 104 0.45 2.24 4.24
N GLY A 105 0.05 1.39 5.18
CA GLY A 105 0.11 1.72 6.61
C GLY A 105 1.53 1.78 7.17
N GLN A 106 2.49 1.15 6.48
CA GLN A 106 3.93 1.27 6.75
C GLN A 106 4.54 2.55 6.16
N ASP A 107 3.84 3.26 5.28
CA ASP A 107 4.27 4.56 4.77
C ASP A 107 4.22 5.61 5.89
N ARG A 108 5.37 6.23 6.19
CA ARG A 108 5.57 7.13 7.34
C ARG A 108 4.71 8.38 7.25
N GLU A 109 4.40 8.85 6.04
CA GLU A 109 3.50 9.99 5.81
C GLU A 109 2.03 9.67 6.09
N LEU A 110 1.68 8.39 6.01
CA LEU A 110 0.32 7.87 6.05
C LEU A 110 0.03 7.05 7.30
N SER A 111 0.93 7.07 8.29
CA SER A 111 0.74 6.32 9.52
C SER A 111 -0.54 6.79 10.20
N LEU A 112 -1.65 6.08 9.95
CA LEU A 112 -2.98 6.38 10.50
C LEU A 112 -3.04 6.15 12.02
N TRP A 113 -2.00 5.50 12.54
CA TRP A 113 -1.76 5.18 13.94
C TRP A 113 -0.49 5.90 14.39
N GLN A 114 -0.48 7.22 14.30
CA GLN A 114 0.45 7.96 15.15
C GLN A 114 -0.04 7.74 16.58
N PRO A 115 0.79 7.17 17.50
CA PRO A 115 0.48 7.31 18.90
C PRO A 115 0.40 8.82 19.12
N GLU A 116 -0.80 9.29 19.47
CA GLU A 116 -0.99 10.66 19.93
C GLU A 116 0.06 10.83 21.02
N VAL A 117 1.10 11.61 20.69
CA VAL A 117 2.30 11.73 21.49
C VAL A 117 1.83 11.93 22.92
N GLN A 118 2.19 11.03 23.83
CA GLN A 118 2.06 11.27 25.26
C GLN A 118 2.90 12.52 25.55
N GLN A 119 2.27 13.68 25.40
CA GLN A 119 2.77 14.94 25.89
C GLN A 119 2.78 14.81 27.40
N GLY A 120 3.98 14.77 27.96
CA GLY A 120 4.18 14.88 29.39
C GLY A 120 5.14 13.83 29.92
N ILE A 121 6.44 14.04 29.72
CA ILE A 121 7.31 13.84 30.89
C ILE A 121 6.86 14.93 31.87
N ILE A 122 6.04 14.57 32.85
CA ILE A 122 5.80 15.46 33.99
C ILE A 122 7.12 15.48 34.75
N VAL A 123 7.95 16.47 34.47
CA VAL A 123 9.10 16.76 35.32
C VAL A 123 8.53 17.33 36.61
N LEU A 124 8.32 16.47 37.60
CA LEU A 124 8.05 16.90 38.98
C LEU A 124 9.32 17.55 39.51
N SER A 125 9.49 18.85 39.24
CA SER A 125 10.50 19.65 39.92
C SER A 125 10.12 19.71 41.40
N THR A 126 10.93 19.07 42.25
CA THR A 126 10.74 19.18 43.70
C THR A 126 10.94 20.64 44.13
N PRO A 127 10.08 21.18 45.01
CA PRO A 127 10.25 22.54 45.55
C PRO A 127 11.65 22.69 46.16
N ALA A 128 12.30 23.84 45.97
CA ALA A 128 13.67 24.08 46.46
C ALA A 128 13.84 23.80 47.96
N ALA A 129 12.78 24.01 48.76
CA ALA A 129 12.75 23.70 50.19
C ALA A 129 13.02 22.22 50.52
N TRP A 130 12.76 21.30 49.60
CA TRP A 130 12.98 19.85 49.78
C TRP A 130 14.38 19.38 49.35
N GLN A 131 15.16 20.29 48.77
CA GLN A 131 16.56 20.07 48.44
C GLN A 131 17.48 20.44 49.61
N ASP A 132 16.97 21.14 50.63
CA ASP A 132 17.68 21.42 51.87
C ASP A 132 17.90 20.12 52.68
N PRO A 133 19.15 19.75 52.98
CA PRO A 133 19.46 18.54 53.73
C PRO A 133 18.84 18.50 55.14
N GLU A 134 18.60 19.65 55.76
CA GLU A 134 18.03 19.72 57.11
C GLU A 134 16.52 19.47 57.10
N VAL A 135 15.82 19.91 56.05
CA VAL A 135 14.38 19.66 55.87
C VAL A 135 14.13 18.17 55.59
N ARG A 136 14.98 17.51 54.80
CA ARG A 136 14.89 16.07 54.54
C ARG A 136 15.01 15.22 55.80
N LYS A 137 15.93 15.57 56.71
CA LYS A 137 16.10 14.85 57.97
C LYS A 137 14.87 14.97 58.87
N ARG A 138 14.23 16.15 58.92
CA ARG A 138 13.00 16.36 59.70
C ARG A 138 11.82 15.56 59.16
N ILE A 139 11.64 15.51 57.85
CA ILE A 139 10.55 14.75 57.20
C ILE A 139 10.73 13.23 57.44
N LEU A 140 11.97 12.73 57.40
CA LEU A 140 12.28 11.31 57.63
C LEU A 140 12.27 10.90 59.11
N GLN A 141 12.18 11.86 60.04
CA GLN A 141 12.16 11.63 61.49
C GLN A 141 10.81 11.95 62.12
N ALA A 142 9.81 12.35 61.34
CA ALA A 142 8.45 12.50 61.85
C ALA A 142 7.91 11.10 62.22
N PRO A 143 7.51 10.85 63.48
CA PRO A 143 6.84 9.62 63.83
C PRO A 143 5.47 9.60 63.11
N ASP A 144 5.17 8.48 62.46
CA ASP A 144 3.84 8.23 61.91
C ASP A 144 2.82 8.27 63.06
N GLU A 145 1.95 9.28 63.08
CA GLU A 145 0.72 9.28 63.89
C GLU A 145 -0.35 8.40 63.23
#